data_AF-A0A530H484-F1
#
_entry.id   AF-A0A530H484-F1
#
_cell.length_a   1.000
_cell.length_b   1.000
_cell.length_c   1.000
_cell.angle_alpha   90.00
_cell.angle_beta   90.00
_cell.angle_gamma   90.00
#
_symmetry.space_group_name_H-M   'P 1'
#
loop_
_entity.id
_entity.type
_entity.pdbx_description
1 polymer ?
#
loop_
_entity_poly.entity_id
_entity_poly.type
_entity_poly.pdbx_seq_one_letter_code
_entity_poly.pdbx_strand_id
1 'polypeptide(L)'
;MKTVFSPLHAGHSGQMELVTSAIVPGFEKPSRAEFIKARVESEKLGPIIGPVEHDFAAAKRVHDAHYIDFLPTVWPEWVAAGFTGSAMGFTWPTRGLRGDVPPKRVDALLGYYS
;
A
#
# COMPACT_ATOMS: atom_id res chain seq x y z
N MET A 1 -10.06 -6.39 26.15
CA MET A 1 -10.20 -6.04 24.71
C MET A 1 -9.36 -7.03 23.91
N LYS A 2 -9.71 -7.41 22.67
CA LYS A 2 -8.84 -8.24 21.82
C LYS A 2 -8.10 -7.35 20.83
N THR A 3 -6.84 -7.65 20.56
CA THR A 3 -6.05 -6.97 19.53
C THR A 3 -5.77 -7.96 18.40
N VAL A 4 -6.05 -7.58 17.15
CA VAL A 4 -5.72 -8.37 15.97
C VAL A 4 -4.45 -7.81 15.35
N PHE A 5 -3.43 -8.63 15.17
CA PHE A 5 -2.12 -8.23 14.67
C PHE A 5 -1.57 -9.28 13.70
N SER A 6 -1.05 -8.83 12.56
CA SER A 6 -0.42 -9.69 11.56
C SER A 6 1.05 -9.33 11.40
N PRO A 7 2.01 -10.26 11.55
CA PRO A 7 3.42 -9.97 11.29
C PRO A 7 3.71 -9.66 9.81
N LEU A 8 2.76 -9.94 8.90
CA LEU A 8 2.90 -9.63 7.48
C LEU A 8 2.97 -8.12 7.18
N HIS A 9 2.61 -7.26 8.14
CA HIS A 9 2.80 -5.81 8.03
C HIS A 9 4.25 -5.45 7.66
N ALA A 10 5.23 -6.21 8.15
CA ALA A 10 6.65 -5.99 7.89
C ALA A 10 7.06 -6.21 6.42
N GLY A 11 6.22 -6.90 5.64
CA GLY A 11 6.42 -7.07 4.19
C GLY A 11 6.29 -5.75 3.43
N HIS A 12 5.59 -4.75 3.99
CA HIS A 12 5.60 -3.39 3.48
C HIS A 12 6.71 -2.57 4.16
N SER A 13 7.95 -2.75 3.68
CA SER A 13 9.12 -2.06 4.22
C SER A 13 10.09 -1.62 3.11
N GLY A 14 10.98 -0.68 3.44
CA GLY A 14 12.00 -0.19 2.52
C GLY A 14 11.50 0.80 1.46
N GLN A 15 10.24 1.21 1.51
CA GLN A 15 9.66 2.25 0.67
C GLN A 15 10.33 3.61 0.88
N MET A 16 10.41 4.37 -0.23
CA MET A 16 10.77 5.78 -0.23
C MET A 16 9.51 6.64 -0.29
N GLU A 17 9.61 7.86 0.21
CA GLU A 17 8.52 8.84 0.31
C GLU A 17 8.98 10.17 -0.28
N LEU A 18 8.11 10.80 -1.06
CA LEU A 18 8.32 12.15 -1.60
C LEU A 18 7.85 13.19 -0.58
N VAL A 19 8.78 13.99 -0.07
CA VAL A 19 8.49 15.06 0.89
C VAL A 19 8.98 16.38 0.31
N THR A 20 8.03 17.22 -0.11
CA THR A 20 8.27 18.54 -0.72
C THR A 20 9.19 18.49 -1.95
N SER A 21 10.50 18.44 -1.72
CA SER A 21 11.55 18.48 -2.75
C SER A 21 12.54 17.31 -2.66
N ALA A 22 12.32 16.34 -1.77
CA ALA A 22 13.25 15.24 -1.52
C ALA A 22 12.56 13.88 -1.52
N ILE A 23 13.29 12.87 -1.99
CA ILE A 23 12.92 11.47 -1.83
C ILE A 23 13.69 10.94 -0.61
N VAL A 24 12.98 10.56 0.43
CA VAL A 24 13.54 10.12 1.72
C VAL A 24 12.99 8.75 2.11
N PRO A 25 13.61 8.02 3.06
CA PRO A 25 13.01 6.79 3.58
C PRO A 25 11.63 7.08 4.18
N GLY A 26 10.65 6.23 3.89
CA GLY A 26 9.26 6.43 4.33
C GLY A 26 9.12 6.56 5.85
N PHE A 27 8.20 7.41 6.31
CA PHE A 27 7.90 7.59 7.73
C PHE A 27 7.01 6.48 8.29
N GLU A 28 6.15 5.91 7.44
CA GLU A 28 5.38 4.70 7.75
C GLU A 28 6.35 3.52 7.77
N LYS A 29 6.84 3.15 8.96
CA LYS A 29 7.84 2.10 9.15
C LYS A 29 7.24 0.95 9.96
N PRO A 30 7.70 -0.30 9.75
CA PRO A 30 7.29 -1.45 10.57
C PRO A 30 7.45 -1.24 12.08
N SER A 31 8.43 -0.42 12.51
CA SER A 31 8.64 -0.09 13.92
C SER A 31 7.42 0.55 14.58
N ARG A 32 6.56 1.26 13.83
CA ARG A 32 5.32 1.84 14.36
C ARG A 32 4.40 0.76 14.93
N ALA A 33 4.19 -0.31 14.16
CA ALA A 33 3.34 -1.42 14.58
C ALA A 33 3.95 -2.16 15.78
N GLU A 34 5.28 -2.31 15.82
CA GLU A 34 5.98 -2.94 16.96
C GLU A 34 5.90 -2.10 18.24
N PHE A 35 6.06 -0.78 18.15
CA PHE A 35 5.89 0.09 19.33
C PHE A 35 4.47 0.05 19.89
N ILE A 36 3.47 0.02 19.01
CA ILE A 36 2.07 -0.11 19.43
C ILE A 36 1.83 -1.48 20.06
N LYS A 37 2.27 -2.57 19.42
CA LYS A 37 2.17 -3.94 19.96
C LYS A 37 2.82 -4.04 21.34
N ALA A 38 4.03 -3.53 21.50
CA ALA A 38 4.74 -3.52 22.78
C ALA A 38 3.95 -2.77 23.86
N ARG A 39 3.30 -1.65 23.51
CA ARG A 39 2.45 -0.92 24.45
C ARG A 39 1.18 -1.69 24.81
N VAL A 40 0.53 -2.35 23.84
CA VAL A 40 -0.63 -3.22 24.10
C VAL A 40 -0.25 -4.34 25.09
N GLU A 41 0.93 -4.94 24.91
CA GLU A 41 1.46 -5.98 25.79
C GLU A 41 1.77 -5.45 27.19
N SER A 42 2.46 -4.30 27.30
CA SER A 42 2.84 -3.71 28.59
C SER A 42 1.64 -3.29 29.43
N GLU A 43 0.61 -2.72 28.78
CA GLU A 43 -0.64 -2.29 29.42
C GLU A 43 -1.64 -3.44 29.63
N LYS A 44 -1.32 -4.65 29.15
CA LYS A 44 -2.16 -5.85 29.33
C LYS A 44 -3.62 -5.64 28.86
N LEU A 45 -3.83 -4.97 27.73
CA LEU A 45 -5.18 -4.62 27.23
C LEU A 45 -6.03 -5.86 26.84
N GLY A 46 -5.37 -7.00 26.69
CA GLY A 46 -5.95 -8.33 26.49
C GLY A 46 -5.12 -9.14 25.48
N PRO A 47 -5.66 -10.23 24.93
CA PRO A 47 -4.90 -11.11 24.05
C PRO A 47 -4.65 -10.45 22.68
N ILE A 48 -3.45 -10.69 22.15
CA ILE A 48 -3.10 -10.39 20.76
C ILE A 48 -3.27 -11.68 19.95
N ILE A 49 -4.08 -11.62 18.91
CA ILE A 49 -4.43 -12.76 18.05
C ILE A 49 -4.09 -12.45 16.58
N GLY A 50 -3.85 -13.49 15.80
CA GLY A 50 -3.70 -13.36 14.35
C GLY A 50 -5.02 -12.99 13.67
N PRO A 51 -4.98 -12.36 12.47
CA PRO A 51 -6.17 -12.14 11.67
C PRO A 51 -6.75 -13.46 11.14
N VAL A 52 -8.03 -13.42 10.78
CA VAL A 52 -8.63 -14.41 9.90
C VAL A 52 -8.43 -13.94 8.46
N GLU A 53 -8.14 -14.87 7.55
CA GLU A 53 -8.03 -14.54 6.13
C GLU A 53 -9.39 -14.18 5.53
N HIS A 54 -9.39 -13.16 4.69
CA HIS A 54 -10.55 -12.72 3.93
C HIS A 54 -10.16 -12.61 2.46
N ASP A 55 -11.09 -12.92 1.56
CA ASP A 55 -10.88 -12.73 0.13
C ASP A 55 -10.99 -11.25 -0.27
N PHE A 56 -10.59 -10.96 -1.51
CA PHE A 56 -10.74 -9.62 -2.07
C PHE A 56 -12.19 -9.22 -2.33
N ALA A 57 -13.16 -10.14 -2.27
CA ALA A 57 -14.56 -9.78 -2.42
C ALA A 57 -15.00 -8.83 -1.28
N ALA A 58 -14.38 -8.93 -0.10
CA ALA A 58 -14.59 -7.96 0.96
C ALA A 58 -14.15 -6.53 0.59
N ALA A 59 -12.96 -6.39 -0.01
CA ALA A 59 -12.42 -5.09 -0.41
C ALA A 59 -13.18 -4.48 -1.60
N LYS A 60 -13.59 -5.31 -2.57
CA LYS A 60 -14.35 -4.89 -3.78
C LYS A 60 -15.77 -4.40 -3.49
N ARG A 61 -16.27 -4.54 -2.26
CA ARG A 61 -17.54 -3.89 -1.84
C ARG A 61 -17.39 -2.40 -1.56
N VAL A 62 -16.17 -1.92 -1.33
CA VAL A 62 -15.88 -0.53 -0.96
C VAL A 62 -15.06 0.17 -2.04
N HIS A 63 -14.12 -0.56 -2.65
CA HIS A 63 -13.24 -0.04 -3.70
C HIS A 63 -13.69 -0.49 -5.09
N ASP A 64 -13.31 0.29 -6.10
CA ASP A 64 -13.45 -0.13 -7.50
C ASP A 64 -12.73 -1.47 -7.73
N ALA A 65 -13.39 -2.38 -8.45
CA ALA A 65 -12.86 -3.73 -8.66
C ALA A 65 -11.55 -3.73 -9.46
N HIS A 66 -11.43 -2.84 -10.46
CA HIS A 66 -10.21 -2.73 -11.27
C HIS A 66 -9.04 -2.18 -10.46
N TYR A 67 -9.30 -1.26 -9.52
CA TYR A 67 -8.28 -0.82 -8.57
C TYR A 67 -7.73 -1.98 -7.74
N ILE A 68 -8.61 -2.78 -7.13
CA ILE A 68 -8.21 -3.94 -6.32
C ILE A 68 -7.45 -4.98 -7.17
N ASP A 69 -7.88 -5.21 -8.41
CA ASP A 69 -7.23 -6.15 -9.33
C ASP A 69 -5.87 -5.66 -9.84
N PHE A 70 -5.64 -4.34 -9.87
CA PHE A 70 -4.38 -3.72 -10.28
C PHE A 70 -3.28 -3.80 -9.20
N LEU A 71 -3.61 -3.55 -7.93
CA LEU A 71 -2.62 -3.50 -6.84
C LEU A 71 -1.60 -4.67 -6.82
N PRO A 72 -1.98 -5.95 -6.96
CA PRO A 72 -1.01 -7.05 -6.97
C PRO A 72 -0.10 -7.10 -8.21
N THR A 73 -0.44 -6.39 -9.30
CA THR A 73 0.36 -6.38 -10.54
C THR A 73 1.43 -5.29 -10.55
N VAL A 74 1.28 -4.27 -9.69
CA VAL A 74 2.17 -3.09 -9.64
C VAL A 74 3.65 -3.47 -9.60
N TRP A 75 4.07 -4.22 -8.59
CA TRP A 75 5.48 -4.53 -8.41
C TRP A 75 6.06 -5.44 -9.51
N PRO A 76 5.40 -6.56 -9.89
CA PRO A 76 5.84 -7.37 -11.03
C PRO A 76 5.98 -6.57 -12.33
N GLU A 77 4.98 -5.74 -12.68
CA GLU A 77 5.01 -4.92 -13.90
C GLU A 77 6.09 -3.83 -13.83
N TRP A 78 6.29 -3.22 -12.66
CA TRP A 78 7.31 -2.21 -12.44
C TRP A 78 8.72 -2.76 -12.69
N VAL A 79 9.02 -3.94 -12.12
CA VAL A 79 10.29 -4.62 -12.34
C VAL A 79 10.43 -5.07 -13.79
N ALA A 80 9.38 -5.63 -14.40
CA ALA A 80 9.39 -6.03 -15.81
C ALA A 80 9.61 -4.86 -16.77
N ALA A 81 9.15 -3.66 -16.41
CA ALA A 81 9.41 -2.43 -17.15
C ALA A 81 10.83 -1.89 -16.99
N GLY A 82 11.68 -2.54 -16.18
CA GLY A 82 13.09 -2.19 -15.97
C GLY A 82 13.33 -1.10 -14.93
N PHE A 83 12.32 -0.74 -14.13
CA PHE A 83 12.47 0.25 -13.08
C PHE A 83 13.12 -0.35 -11.83
N THR A 84 14.01 0.41 -11.21
CA THR A 84 14.83 -0.05 -10.07
C THR A 84 14.53 0.66 -8.74
N GLY A 85 13.82 1.78 -8.78
CA GLY A 85 13.39 2.54 -7.60
C GLY A 85 12.03 2.12 -7.08
N SER A 86 11.55 2.76 -6.00
CA SER A 86 10.19 2.56 -5.51
C SER A 86 9.16 2.97 -6.57
N ALA A 87 8.09 2.19 -6.72
CA ALA A 87 6.98 2.50 -7.59
C ALA A 87 6.28 3.78 -7.10
N MET A 88 6.40 4.87 -7.87
CA MET A 88 5.83 6.18 -7.55
C MET A 88 5.11 6.75 -8.77
N GLY A 89 3.84 7.10 -8.60
CA GLY A 89 3.07 7.83 -9.62
C GLY A 89 3.61 9.25 -9.76
N PHE A 90 3.72 9.73 -11.00
CA PHE A 90 4.16 11.09 -11.32
C PHE A 90 3.27 11.79 -12.36
N THR A 91 2.23 11.12 -12.86
CA THR A 91 1.24 11.68 -13.79
C THR A 91 -0.16 11.27 -13.37
N TRP A 92 -1.13 12.19 -13.42
CA TRP A 92 -2.51 11.95 -13.03
C TRP A 92 -3.47 12.48 -14.10
N PRO A 93 -4.62 11.81 -14.34
CA PRO A 93 -5.65 12.30 -15.25
C PRO A 93 -6.44 13.46 -14.61
N THR A 94 -5.78 14.61 -14.48
CA THR A 94 -6.36 15.83 -13.90
C THR A 94 -7.26 16.57 -14.90
N ARG A 95 -7.79 17.74 -14.52
CA ARG A 95 -8.75 18.53 -15.30
C ARG A 95 -8.27 18.74 -16.75
N GLY A 96 -9.12 18.34 -17.71
CA GLY A 96 -8.84 18.45 -19.14
C GLY A 96 -8.18 17.21 -19.76
N LEU A 97 -7.81 16.22 -18.95
CA LEU A 97 -7.35 14.90 -19.40
C LEU A 97 -8.46 13.86 -19.26
N ARG A 98 -8.30 12.75 -19.99
CA ARG A 98 -9.20 11.59 -19.90
C ARG A 98 -8.91 10.81 -18.61
N GLY A 99 -9.94 10.64 -17.79
CA GLY A 99 -9.94 9.75 -16.62
C GLY A 99 -10.82 8.52 -16.77
N ASP A 100 -11.39 8.31 -17.98
CA ASP A 100 -12.33 7.23 -18.29
C ASP A 100 -11.66 5.99 -18.89
N VAL A 101 -10.40 6.09 -19.31
CA VAL A 101 -9.65 4.99 -19.91
C VAL A 101 -8.33 4.77 -19.18
N PRO A 102 -8.09 3.56 -18.64
CA PRO A 102 -6.84 3.23 -18.00
C PRO A 102 -5.70 3.22 -19.05
N PRO A 103 -4.55 3.84 -18.74
CA PRO A 103 -3.37 3.76 -19.61
C PRO A 103 -2.79 2.33 -19.61
N LYS A 104 -1.84 2.06 -20.52
CA LYS A 104 -1.24 0.71 -20.64
C LYS A 104 0.06 0.53 -19.86
N ARG A 105 0.70 1.62 -19.45
CA ARG A 105 2.00 1.57 -18.77
C ARG A 105 1.81 1.64 -17.26
N VAL A 106 2.54 0.81 -16.52
CA VAL A 106 2.47 0.71 -15.05
C VAL A 106 2.72 2.06 -14.35
N ASP A 107 3.66 2.87 -14.85
CA ASP A 107 3.99 4.19 -14.30
C ASP A 107 2.84 5.21 -14.42
N ALA A 108 2.06 5.12 -15.50
CA ALA A 108 0.85 5.92 -15.68
C ALA A 108 -0.35 5.35 -14.92
N LEU A 109 -0.44 4.01 -14.79
CA LEU A 109 -1.50 3.35 -14.03
C LEU A 109 -1.44 3.71 -12.55
N LEU A 110 -0.25 3.90 -11.98
CA LEU A 110 -0.07 4.34 -10.60
C LEU A 110 -0.83 5.64 -10.28
N GLY A 111 -0.83 6.61 -11.19
CA GLY A 111 -1.56 7.86 -10.97
C GLY A 111 -3.01 7.84 -11.48
N TYR A 112 -3.36 6.94 -12.40
CA TYR A 112 -4.76 6.68 -12.76
C TYR A 112 -5.54 6.07 -11.58
N TYR A 113 -4.89 5.22 -10.79
CA TYR A 113 -5.46 4.49 -9.65
C TYR A 113 -5.13 5.12 -8.28
N SER A 114 -4.79 6.42 -8.25
CA SER A 114 -4.42 7.17 -7.04
C SER A 114 -5.56 8.06 -6.51
#